data_AF-A0A0F8FG57-F1
#
_entry.id   AF-A0A0F8FG57-F1
#
_cell.length_a   1.000
_cell.length_b   1.000
_cell.length_c   1.000
_cell.angle_alpha   90.00
_cell.angle_beta   90.00
_cell.angle_gamma   90.00
#
_symmetry.space_group_name_H-M   'P 1'
#
loop_
_entity.id
_entity.type
_entity.pdbx_description
1 polymer ?
#
loop_
_entity_poly.entity_id
_entity_poly.type
_entity_poly.pdbx_seq_one_letter_code
_entity_poly.pdbx_strand_id
1 'polypeptide(L)'
;MNTTPPEELFIQSCGTDKKITDFLKDHVIDKKLITDEVVYQLEEGKLEGVYSDEMFFSNLVLSEHGFRFDMTTVTREKIYILDPDRKRGAIKKDFNGVSVFRYELAERKSTSRITGIMRLASSTVREHTMEGIAYGVYDLQLENSQLSWKEQQLLYRDMPADNDNYRPVAFDAKVRFHLENGKLRFEYIPKYYDFEPEKLTRKLSKDQYPAFVTKER
;
A
#
# COMPACT_ATOMS: atom_id res chain seq x y z
N MET A 1 -5.09 -3.38 -52.00
CA MET A 1 -5.36 -3.91 -50.65
C MET A 1 -4.94 -2.83 -49.67
N ASN A 2 -5.89 -2.03 -49.19
CA ASN A 2 -5.65 -1.02 -48.16
C ASN A 2 -5.93 -1.66 -46.80
N THR A 3 -4.87 -1.95 -46.05
CA THR A 3 -4.98 -2.39 -44.65
C THR A 3 -5.03 -1.15 -43.76
N THR A 4 -6.23 -0.74 -43.38
CA THR A 4 -6.45 0.18 -42.27
C THR A 4 -5.91 -0.47 -40.98
N PRO A 5 -5.22 0.26 -40.09
CA PRO A 5 -4.81 -0.28 -38.80
C PRO A 5 -6.05 -0.62 -37.97
N PRO A 6 -5.98 -1.58 -37.02
CA PRO A 6 -7.10 -1.86 -36.14
C PRO A 6 -7.36 -0.62 -35.27
N GLU A 7 -8.58 -0.10 -35.31
CA GLU A 7 -9.06 0.88 -34.33
C GLU A 7 -8.84 0.28 -32.93
N GLU A 8 -8.10 1.00 -32.08
CA GLU A 8 -8.03 0.72 -30.66
C GLU A 8 -9.47 0.67 -30.14
N LEU A 9 -9.90 -0.52 -29.74
CA LEU A 9 -11.17 -0.74 -29.05
C LEU A 9 -11.13 0.05 -27.75
N PHE A 10 -11.61 1.29 -27.79
CA PHE A 10 -11.95 2.08 -26.62
C PHE A 10 -13.10 1.38 -25.92
N ILE A 11 -12.78 0.46 -25.02
CA ILE A 11 -13.78 -0.18 -24.18
C ILE A 11 -14.33 0.91 -23.25
N GLN A 12 -15.58 1.30 -23.52
CA GLN A 12 -16.29 2.32 -22.78
C GLN A 12 -16.77 1.72 -21.45
N SER A 13 -16.08 2.04 -20.37
CA SER A 13 -16.40 1.59 -19.02
C SER A 13 -17.66 2.32 -18.50
N CYS A 14 -18.49 1.65 -17.68
CA CYS A 14 -19.80 2.14 -17.24
C CYS A 14 -19.75 2.84 -15.86
N GLY A 15 -20.11 4.13 -15.84
CA GLY A 15 -20.62 4.84 -14.66
C GLY A 15 -19.61 5.12 -13.54
N THR A 16 -19.37 4.12 -12.68
CA THR A 16 -18.55 4.26 -11.46
C THR A 16 -17.09 3.94 -11.72
N ASP A 17 -16.82 2.88 -12.49
CA ASP A 17 -15.45 2.52 -12.90
C ASP A 17 -14.77 3.64 -13.71
N LYS A 18 -15.56 4.36 -14.51
CA LYS A 18 -15.11 5.43 -15.38
C LYS A 18 -14.66 6.61 -14.56
N LYS A 19 -15.49 7.07 -13.61
CA LYS A 19 -15.13 8.17 -12.72
C LYS A 19 -13.88 7.86 -11.91
N ILE A 20 -13.72 6.62 -11.46
CA ILE A 20 -12.53 6.20 -10.71
C ILE A 20 -11.30 6.18 -11.62
N THR A 21 -11.40 5.59 -12.81
CA THR A 21 -10.27 5.52 -13.74
C THR A 21 -9.89 6.89 -14.29
N ASP A 22 -10.85 7.78 -14.52
CA ASP A 22 -10.63 9.19 -14.88
C ASP A 22 -9.93 9.92 -13.72
N PHE A 23 -10.39 9.77 -12.47
CA PHE A 23 -9.70 10.31 -11.30
C PHE A 23 -8.24 9.83 -11.19
N LEU A 24 -8.00 8.53 -11.43
CA LEU A 24 -6.64 7.98 -11.42
C LEU A 24 -5.78 8.62 -12.51
N LYS A 25 -6.28 8.72 -13.75
CA LYS A 25 -5.56 9.34 -14.87
C LYS A 25 -5.23 10.81 -14.60
N ASP A 26 -6.22 11.57 -14.15
CA ASP A 26 -6.12 13.02 -14.04
C ASP A 26 -5.32 13.47 -12.82
N HIS A 27 -5.29 12.65 -11.77
CA HIS A 27 -4.77 13.08 -10.47
C HIS A 27 -3.72 12.17 -9.86
N VAL A 28 -3.59 10.90 -10.27
CA VAL A 28 -2.75 9.91 -9.58
C VAL A 28 -1.59 9.40 -10.43
N ILE A 29 -1.87 8.99 -11.66
CA ILE A 29 -0.86 8.41 -12.56
C ILE A 29 0.22 9.45 -12.88
N ASP A 30 1.47 9.00 -12.94
CA ASP A 30 2.68 9.80 -13.19
C ASP A 30 2.96 10.90 -12.16
N LYS A 31 2.22 10.93 -11.05
CA LYS A 31 2.54 11.78 -9.91
C LYS A 31 3.60 11.13 -9.03
N LYS A 32 4.55 11.96 -8.60
CA LYS A 32 5.53 11.61 -7.58
C LYS A 32 5.11 12.20 -6.24
N LEU A 33 5.02 11.35 -5.21
CA LEU A 33 4.67 11.74 -3.86
C LEU A 33 5.84 11.41 -2.92
N ILE A 34 5.99 12.20 -1.86
CA ILE A 34 7.04 12.03 -0.85
C ILE A 34 6.41 12.01 0.55
N THR A 35 6.82 11.07 1.37
CA THR A 35 6.52 11.03 2.81
C THR A 35 7.65 11.71 3.56
N ASP A 36 7.31 12.75 4.32
CA ASP A 36 8.24 13.34 5.28
C ASP A 36 8.63 12.28 6.32
N GLU A 37 9.79 12.42 6.98
CA GLU A 37 10.23 11.42 7.97
C GLU A 37 9.18 11.24 9.08
N VAL A 38 8.79 9.99 9.30
CA VAL A 38 7.85 9.55 10.34
C VAL A 38 8.62 8.71 11.35
N VAL A 39 8.47 9.05 12.64
CA VAL A 39 9.01 8.29 13.76
C VAL A 39 7.86 7.58 14.49
N TYR A 40 8.03 6.30 14.79
CA TYR A 40 7.05 5.50 15.50
C TYR A 40 7.71 4.50 16.45
N GLN A 41 6.95 3.97 17.41
CA GLN A 41 7.45 3.04 18.42
C GLN A 41 6.83 1.65 18.24
N LEU A 42 7.61 0.60 18.53
CA LEU A 42 7.17 -0.80 18.53
C LEU A 42 7.59 -1.48 19.84
N GLU A 43 7.04 -2.68 20.09
CA GLU A 43 7.41 -3.53 21.23
C GLU A 43 7.30 -2.79 22.57
N GLU A 44 6.15 -2.13 22.79
CA GLU A 44 5.89 -1.33 23.99
C GLU A 44 6.98 -0.23 24.22
N GLY A 45 7.52 0.29 23.11
CA GLY A 45 8.52 1.35 23.08
C GLY A 45 9.96 0.89 23.21
N LYS A 46 10.24 -0.42 23.16
CA LYS A 46 11.63 -0.92 23.15
C LYS A 46 12.33 -0.68 21.82
N LEU A 47 11.57 -0.51 20.74
CA LEU A 47 12.09 -0.23 19.41
C LEU A 47 11.53 1.10 18.87
N GLU A 48 12.34 1.80 18.07
CA GLU A 48 11.93 3.01 17.35
C GLU A 48 12.17 2.87 15.85
N GLY A 49 11.11 3.02 15.06
CA GLY A 49 11.16 3.07 13.61
C GLY A 49 11.29 4.51 13.10
N VAL A 50 12.15 4.71 12.11
CA VAL A 50 12.30 5.95 11.34
C VAL A 50 12.03 5.59 9.89
N TYR A 51 10.98 6.16 9.32
CA TYR A 51 10.47 5.80 8.01
C TYR A 51 10.32 7.03 7.11
N SER A 52 10.73 6.90 5.85
CA SER A 52 10.39 7.82 4.78
C SER A 52 10.22 7.04 3.48
N ASP A 53 9.49 7.61 2.52
CA ASP A 53 9.19 6.93 1.27
C ASP A 53 8.98 7.91 0.12
N GLU A 54 9.23 7.44 -1.09
CA GLU A 54 8.81 8.09 -2.32
C GLU A 54 7.88 7.13 -3.05
N MET A 55 6.72 7.62 -3.47
CA MET A 55 5.72 6.80 -4.14
C MET A 55 5.41 7.35 -5.51
N PHE A 56 5.21 6.46 -6.47
CA PHE A 56 4.68 6.80 -7.79
C PHE A 56 3.73 5.72 -8.28
N PHE A 57 2.71 6.16 -9.02
CA PHE A 57 1.68 5.29 -9.56
C PHE A 57 1.75 5.31 -11.09
N SER A 58 1.71 4.14 -11.71
CA SER A 58 1.97 4.00 -13.14
C SER A 58 1.23 2.82 -13.75
N ASN A 59 1.42 2.59 -15.05
CA ASN A 59 0.93 1.41 -15.76
C ASN A 59 -0.58 1.18 -15.62
N LEU A 60 -1.37 2.25 -15.65
CA LEU A 60 -2.83 2.12 -15.67
C LEU A 60 -3.27 1.45 -16.99
N VAL A 61 -3.81 0.24 -16.88
CA VAL A 61 -4.35 -0.52 -18.00
C VAL A 61 -5.80 -0.86 -17.70
N LEU A 62 -6.67 -0.54 -18.66
CA LEU A 62 -8.10 -0.83 -18.59
C LEU A 62 -8.41 -2.17 -19.27
N SER A 63 -9.45 -2.85 -18.78
CA SER A 63 -10.06 -4.01 -19.43
C SER A 63 -11.57 -3.81 -19.51
N GLU A 64 -12.28 -4.76 -20.11
CA GLU A 64 -13.73 -4.68 -20.26
C GLU A 64 -14.50 -4.51 -18.94
N HIS A 65 -13.96 -5.06 -17.86
CA HIS A 65 -14.66 -5.13 -16.57
C HIS A 65 -13.81 -4.64 -15.40
N GLY A 66 -12.69 -3.97 -15.67
CA GLY A 66 -11.75 -3.63 -14.62
C GLY A 66 -10.56 -2.83 -15.08
N PHE A 67 -9.61 -2.69 -14.17
CA PHE A 67 -8.39 -1.95 -14.41
C PHE A 67 -7.29 -2.45 -13.47
N ARG A 68 -6.05 -2.19 -13.87
CA ARG A 68 -4.88 -2.43 -13.04
C ARG A 68 -3.94 -1.24 -13.10
N PHE A 69 -3.19 -1.02 -12.04
CA PHE A 69 -2.11 -0.04 -12.00
C PHE A 69 -1.05 -0.51 -11.01
N ASP A 70 0.15 0.01 -11.17
CA ASP A 70 1.29 -0.31 -10.31
C ASP A 70 1.53 0.87 -9.35
N MET A 71 1.82 0.54 -8.09
CA MET A 71 2.35 1.45 -7.08
C MET A 71 3.79 1.05 -6.84
N THR A 72 4.71 1.97 -7.08
CA THR A 72 6.13 1.77 -6.74
C THR A 72 6.49 2.64 -5.56
N THR A 73 7.25 2.05 -4.64
CA THR A 73 7.73 2.65 -3.40
C THR A 73 9.25 2.61 -3.38
N VAL A 74 9.88 3.68 -2.90
CA VAL A 74 11.32 3.76 -2.62
C VAL A 74 11.49 4.02 -1.13
N THR A 75 11.39 2.93 -0.38
CA THR A 75 11.29 2.98 1.07
C THR A 75 12.67 3.09 1.71
N ARG A 76 12.76 3.94 2.73
CA ARG A 76 13.90 4.05 3.64
C ARG A 76 13.38 3.95 5.06
N GLU A 77 13.58 2.79 5.68
CA GLU A 77 13.15 2.51 7.04
C GLU A 77 14.32 1.94 7.86
N LYS A 78 14.51 2.49 9.06
CA LYS A 78 15.42 1.92 10.05
C LYS A 78 14.67 1.70 11.35
N ILE A 79 14.86 0.52 11.95
CA ILE A 79 14.37 0.22 13.29
C ILE A 79 15.56 0.12 14.23
N TYR A 80 15.55 0.92 15.29
CA TYR A 80 16.57 0.99 16.30
C TYR A 80 16.10 0.31 17.59
N ILE A 81 17.02 -0.35 18.28
CA ILE A 81 16.83 -0.73 19.68
C ILE A 81 17.00 0.52 20.53
N LEU A 82 16.05 0.80 21.42
CA LEU A 82 16.18 1.88 22.40
C LEU A 82 16.85 1.37 23.68
N ASP A 83 17.80 2.14 24.20
CA ASP A 83 18.41 1.89 25.50
C ASP A 83 17.47 2.28 26.66
N PRO A 84 17.83 2.01 27.93
CA PRO A 84 17.02 2.40 29.08
C PRO A 84 16.73 3.92 29.19
N ASP A 85 17.56 4.76 28.58
CA ASP A 85 17.42 6.22 28.51
C ASP A 85 16.62 6.69 27.27
N ARG A 86 16.03 5.76 26.50
CA ARG A 86 15.29 5.99 25.24
C ARG A 86 16.14 6.59 24.12
N LYS A 87 17.45 6.36 24.12
CA LYS A 87 18.33 6.75 23.01
C LYS A 87 18.47 5.60 22.01
N ARG A 88 18.61 5.96 20.73
CA ARG A 88 18.84 5.00 19.64
C ARG A 88 20.19 4.31 19.84
N GLY A 89 20.15 2.99 19.98
CA GLY A 89 21.30 2.11 20.00
C GLY A 89 21.53 1.43 18.64
N ALA A 90 21.70 0.11 18.66
CA ALA A 90 21.93 -0.69 17.46
C ALA A 90 20.74 -0.68 16.48
N ILE A 91 21.03 -0.81 15.19
CA ILE A 91 20.01 -0.98 14.15
C ILE A 91 19.58 -2.45 14.16
N LYS A 92 18.29 -2.70 14.40
CA LYS A 92 17.66 -4.02 14.34
C LYS A 92 17.21 -4.36 12.92
N LYS A 93 16.81 -3.36 12.14
CA LYS A 93 16.36 -3.49 10.74
C LYS A 93 16.82 -2.29 9.93
N ASP A 94 17.44 -2.55 8.79
CA ASP A 94 17.77 -1.52 7.79
C ASP A 94 17.09 -1.86 6.47
N PHE A 95 15.89 -1.36 6.29
CA PHE A 95 15.04 -1.62 5.15
C PHE A 95 15.15 -0.47 4.15
N ASN A 96 16.05 -0.63 3.19
CA ASN A 96 16.11 0.26 2.03
C ASN A 96 15.89 -0.54 0.77
N GLY A 97 14.94 -0.11 -0.06
CA GLY A 97 14.72 -0.78 -1.32
C GLY A 97 13.56 -0.21 -2.11
N VAL A 98 13.44 -0.71 -3.34
CA VAL A 98 12.34 -0.39 -4.23
C VAL A 98 11.38 -1.58 -4.23
N SER A 99 10.09 -1.32 -4.06
CA SER A 99 9.06 -2.36 -4.18
C SER A 99 7.96 -1.91 -5.12
N VAL A 100 7.54 -2.80 -6.02
CA VAL A 100 6.42 -2.59 -6.94
C VAL A 100 5.26 -3.45 -6.49
N PHE A 101 4.13 -2.83 -6.23
CA PHE A 101 2.86 -3.48 -5.92
C PHE A 101 1.91 -3.29 -7.09
N ARG A 102 1.19 -4.33 -7.46
CA ARG A 102 0.19 -4.27 -8.53
C ARG A 102 -1.21 -4.38 -7.96
N TYR A 103 -2.05 -3.40 -8.25
CA TYR A 103 -3.50 -3.47 -8.03
C TYR A 103 -4.16 -4.09 -9.25
N GLU A 104 -5.01 -5.09 -9.05
CA GLU A 104 -5.79 -5.75 -10.09
C GLU A 104 -7.26 -5.76 -9.65
N LEU A 105 -8.06 -4.86 -10.22
CA LEU A 105 -9.40 -4.52 -9.76
C LEU A 105 -10.42 -4.77 -10.86
N ALA A 106 -11.61 -5.23 -10.48
CA ALA A 106 -12.70 -5.44 -11.42
C ALA A 106 -14.07 -5.27 -10.76
N GLU A 107 -15.04 -4.80 -11.56
CA GLU A 107 -16.44 -4.72 -11.17
C GLU A 107 -17.03 -6.13 -11.05
N ARG A 108 -17.86 -6.34 -10.03
CA ARG A 108 -18.57 -7.59 -9.79
C ARG A 108 -19.97 -7.54 -10.37
N LYS A 109 -20.28 -8.39 -11.34
CA LYS A 109 -21.61 -8.52 -11.96
C LYS A 109 -22.76 -8.71 -10.96
N SER A 110 -22.49 -9.33 -9.81
CA SER A 110 -23.50 -9.60 -8.77
C SER A 110 -23.87 -8.39 -7.90
N THR A 111 -22.99 -7.39 -7.78
CA THR A 111 -23.16 -6.30 -6.81
C THR A 111 -22.80 -4.91 -7.36
N SER A 112 -22.25 -4.84 -8.57
CA SER A 112 -21.62 -3.66 -9.17
C SER A 112 -20.54 -3.00 -8.31
N ARG A 113 -20.03 -3.70 -7.30
CA ARG A 113 -18.90 -3.24 -6.49
C ARG A 113 -17.60 -3.56 -7.21
N ILE A 114 -16.61 -2.70 -7.05
CA ILE A 114 -15.23 -2.98 -7.49
C ILE A 114 -14.51 -3.66 -6.33
N THR A 115 -13.96 -4.84 -6.59
CA THR A 115 -13.04 -5.52 -5.67
C THR A 115 -11.88 -6.12 -6.45
N GLY A 116 -10.84 -6.56 -5.74
CA GLY A 116 -9.70 -7.18 -6.38
C GLY A 116 -8.59 -7.50 -5.40
N ILE A 117 -7.37 -7.46 -5.90
CA ILE A 117 -6.18 -7.74 -5.11
C ILE A 117 -5.13 -6.66 -5.31
N MET A 118 -4.29 -6.47 -4.32
CA MET A 118 -3.00 -5.83 -4.45
C MET A 118 -1.92 -6.83 -4.06
N ARG A 119 -0.87 -6.99 -4.86
CA ARG A 119 0.20 -7.95 -4.57
C ARG A 119 1.57 -7.35 -4.83
N LEU A 120 2.57 -7.82 -4.10
CA LEU A 120 3.96 -7.53 -4.42
C LEU A 120 4.30 -8.16 -5.78
N ALA A 121 4.75 -7.34 -6.73
CA ALA A 121 5.20 -7.77 -8.04
C ALA A 121 6.73 -7.95 -8.08
N SER A 122 7.48 -7.05 -7.43
CA SER A 122 8.93 -7.16 -7.29
C SER A 122 9.43 -6.34 -6.11
N SER A 123 10.59 -6.71 -5.56
CA SER A 123 11.28 -5.95 -4.52
C SER A 123 12.79 -6.08 -4.66
N THR A 124 13.54 -5.04 -4.27
CA THR A 124 15.01 -5.05 -4.20
C THR A 124 15.54 -4.97 -2.76
N VAL A 125 14.64 -5.07 -1.78
CA VAL A 125 14.97 -5.03 -0.35
C VAL A 125 15.95 -6.17 -0.03
N ARG A 126 16.73 -6.07 1.04
CA ARG A 126 17.58 -7.17 1.52
C ARG A 126 16.98 -7.76 2.79
N GLU A 127 17.30 -9.02 3.09
CA GLU A 127 16.82 -9.71 4.30
C GLU A 127 15.29 -9.65 4.40
N HIS A 128 14.66 -10.09 3.31
CA HIS A 128 13.25 -9.86 3.05
C HIS A 128 12.35 -10.40 4.15
N THR A 129 11.54 -9.50 4.69
CA THR A 129 10.46 -9.78 5.64
C THR A 129 9.10 -9.62 4.99
N MET A 130 9.04 -9.32 3.68
CA MET A 130 7.84 -8.84 2.98
C MET A 130 7.57 -9.46 1.60
N GLU A 131 8.28 -10.52 1.22
CA GLU A 131 8.02 -11.19 -0.06
C GLU A 131 6.73 -12.03 -0.03
N GLY A 132 6.14 -12.25 -1.21
CA GLY A 132 4.94 -13.08 -1.34
C GLY A 132 3.66 -12.47 -0.75
N ILE A 133 3.64 -11.16 -0.43
CA ILE A 133 2.46 -10.51 0.15
C ILE A 133 1.38 -10.24 -0.90
N ALA A 134 0.13 -10.50 -0.52
CA ALA A 134 -1.06 -10.05 -1.21
C ALA A 134 -2.13 -9.54 -0.22
N TYR A 135 -2.91 -8.58 -0.68
CA TYR A 135 -4.03 -7.97 0.00
C TYR A 135 -5.30 -8.18 -0.81
N GLY A 136 -6.40 -8.51 -0.14
CA GLY A 136 -7.74 -8.31 -0.69
C GLY A 136 -8.07 -6.82 -0.69
N VAL A 137 -8.55 -6.30 -1.82
CA VAL A 137 -8.95 -4.91 -1.99
C VAL A 137 -10.46 -4.82 -2.21
N TYR A 138 -11.14 -4.00 -1.41
CA TYR A 138 -12.58 -3.89 -1.42
C TYR A 138 -13.06 -2.53 -0.92
N ASP A 139 -14.37 -2.29 -1.03
CA ASP A 139 -15.02 -1.05 -0.57
C ASP A 139 -14.45 0.20 -1.25
N LEU A 140 -14.17 0.09 -2.55
CA LEU A 140 -13.65 1.19 -3.36
C LEU A 140 -14.77 2.23 -3.62
N GLN A 141 -14.54 3.47 -3.20
CA GLN A 141 -15.52 4.55 -3.24
C GLN A 141 -14.87 5.85 -3.71
N LEU A 142 -15.55 6.59 -4.59
CA LEU A 142 -15.16 7.93 -5.00
C LEU A 142 -16.26 8.92 -4.57
N GLU A 143 -15.98 9.70 -3.52
CA GLU A 143 -16.92 10.66 -2.93
C GLU A 143 -16.19 11.97 -2.66
N ASN A 144 -16.80 13.11 -3.00
CA ASN A 144 -16.23 14.45 -2.77
C ASN A 144 -14.78 14.60 -3.27
N SER A 145 -14.48 14.05 -4.45
CA SER A 145 -13.12 14.02 -5.04
C SER A 145 -12.06 13.31 -4.18
N GLN A 146 -12.49 12.38 -3.32
CA GLN A 146 -11.64 11.48 -2.58
C GLN A 146 -11.93 10.04 -3.03
N LEU A 147 -10.90 9.36 -3.55
CA LEU A 147 -10.96 7.93 -3.84
C LEU A 147 -10.45 7.17 -2.61
N SER A 148 -11.21 6.21 -2.09
CA SER A 148 -10.80 5.42 -0.92
C SER A 148 -11.17 3.95 -1.05
N TRP A 149 -10.42 3.09 -0.38
CA TRP A 149 -10.66 1.64 -0.31
C TRP A 149 -10.12 1.05 0.98
N LYS A 150 -10.40 -0.24 1.17
CA LYS A 150 -9.84 -1.06 2.24
C LYS A 150 -8.95 -2.14 1.67
N GLU A 151 -7.90 -2.42 2.42
CA GLU A 151 -6.95 -3.49 2.15
C GLU A 151 -6.95 -4.46 3.34
N GLN A 152 -6.89 -5.75 3.03
CA GLN A 152 -6.77 -6.80 4.03
C GLN A 152 -5.68 -7.77 3.61
N GLN A 153 -4.57 -7.82 4.36
CA GLN A 153 -3.50 -8.77 4.06
C GLN A 153 -4.03 -10.19 4.23
N LEU A 154 -3.84 -11.02 3.19
CA LEU A 154 -4.40 -12.38 3.15
C LEU A 154 -3.67 -13.33 4.11
N LEU A 155 -2.38 -13.12 4.32
CA LEU A 155 -1.51 -13.90 5.19
C LEU A 155 -0.69 -12.97 6.09
N TYR A 156 0.47 -13.42 6.55
CA TYR A 156 1.37 -12.65 7.40
C TYR A 156 2.66 -12.29 6.68
N ARG A 157 3.43 -11.43 7.33
CA ARG A 157 4.80 -11.05 7.02
C ARG A 157 5.60 -11.05 8.31
N ASP A 158 6.92 -11.06 8.21
CA ASP A 158 7.76 -11.04 9.41
C ASP A 158 8.02 -9.61 9.89
N MET A 159 8.07 -9.41 11.19
CA MET A 159 8.48 -8.14 11.81
C MET A 159 9.54 -8.42 12.87
N PRO A 160 10.58 -7.59 13.01
CA PRO A 160 11.52 -7.71 14.12
C PRO A 160 10.78 -7.62 15.45
N ALA A 161 11.14 -8.51 16.37
CA ALA A 161 10.69 -8.46 17.75
C ALA A 161 11.79 -7.86 18.66
N ASP A 162 11.46 -7.68 19.95
CA ASP A 162 12.41 -7.19 20.96
C ASP A 162 13.51 -8.20 21.32
N ASN A 163 13.35 -9.46 20.92
CA ASN A 163 14.38 -10.52 20.97
C ASN A 163 15.11 -10.64 19.62
N ASP A 164 16.07 -11.55 19.48
CA ASP A 164 16.77 -11.81 18.21
C ASP A 164 15.95 -12.59 17.16
N ASN A 165 14.62 -12.63 17.32
CA ASN A 165 13.71 -13.31 16.41
C ASN A 165 12.80 -12.33 15.65
N TYR A 166 12.03 -12.93 14.75
CA TYR A 166 10.91 -12.31 14.05
C TYR A 166 9.60 -12.79 14.64
N ARG A 167 8.55 -11.96 14.51
CA ARG A 167 7.18 -12.37 14.76
C ARG A 167 6.31 -12.23 13.51
N PRO A 168 5.39 -13.18 13.28
CA PRO A 168 4.44 -13.13 12.17
C PRO A 168 3.34 -12.11 12.45
N VAL A 169 3.14 -11.19 11.51
CA VAL A 169 2.21 -10.06 11.64
C VAL A 169 1.43 -9.84 10.37
N ALA A 170 0.26 -9.21 10.48
CA ALA A 170 -0.57 -8.86 9.33
C ALA A 170 -1.09 -7.43 9.42
N PHE A 171 -1.36 -6.83 8.26
CA PHE A 171 -1.84 -5.47 8.14
C PHE A 171 -3.18 -5.44 7.42
N ASP A 172 -4.14 -4.71 7.98
CA ASP A 172 -5.24 -4.17 7.20
C ASP A 172 -5.00 -2.67 7.05
N ALA A 173 -5.64 -2.03 6.07
CA ALA A 173 -5.58 -0.59 5.94
C ALA A 173 -6.87 0.00 5.41
N LYS A 174 -7.13 1.25 5.80
CA LYS A 174 -7.94 2.17 5.00
C LYS A 174 -6.99 3.04 4.20
N VAL A 175 -7.21 3.09 2.90
CA VAL A 175 -6.37 3.86 1.98
C VAL A 175 -7.20 4.92 1.30
N ARG A 176 -6.61 6.10 1.06
CA ARG A 176 -7.28 7.18 0.32
C ARG A 176 -6.32 8.01 -0.52
N PHE A 177 -6.79 8.39 -1.69
CA PHE A 177 -6.32 9.52 -2.45
C PHE A 177 -7.27 10.70 -2.27
N HIS A 178 -6.72 11.89 -2.04
CA HIS A 178 -7.47 13.14 -2.07
C HIS A 178 -6.58 14.29 -2.54
N LEU A 179 -7.21 15.39 -2.92
CA LEU A 179 -6.52 16.62 -3.28
C LEU A 179 -6.56 17.59 -2.11
N GLU A 180 -5.40 18.15 -1.78
CA GLU A 180 -5.26 19.25 -0.84
C GLU A 180 -4.59 20.41 -1.57
N ASN A 181 -5.27 21.54 -1.70
CA ASN A 181 -4.79 22.70 -2.49
C ASN A 181 -4.39 22.34 -3.93
N GLY A 182 -5.12 21.41 -4.56
CA GLY A 182 -4.86 20.93 -5.92
C GLY A 182 -3.68 19.95 -6.04
N LYS A 183 -3.07 19.55 -4.92
CA LYS A 183 -1.96 18.60 -4.86
C LYS A 183 -2.43 17.26 -4.30
N LEU A 184 -1.97 16.17 -4.90
CA LEU A 184 -2.32 14.82 -4.48
C LEU A 184 -1.77 14.50 -3.08
N ARG A 185 -2.59 13.79 -2.31
CA ARG A 185 -2.25 13.16 -1.04
C ARG A 185 -2.65 11.70 -1.12
N PHE A 186 -1.73 10.83 -0.74
CA PHE A 186 -1.99 9.42 -0.48
C PHE A 186 -1.89 9.21 1.03
N GLU A 187 -2.89 8.57 1.61
CA GLU A 187 -2.85 8.17 3.01
C GLU A 187 -3.10 6.68 3.16
N TYR A 188 -2.23 6.06 3.94
CA TYR A 188 -2.33 4.67 4.37
C TYR A 188 -2.53 4.66 5.88
N ILE A 189 -3.72 4.21 6.31
CA ILE A 189 -4.12 4.16 7.73
C ILE A 189 -4.14 2.69 8.16
N PRO A 190 -3.03 2.18 8.74
CA PRO A 190 -2.90 0.78 9.07
C PRO A 190 -3.71 0.37 10.31
N LYS A 191 -4.12 -0.90 10.31
CA LYS A 191 -4.44 -1.68 11.50
C LYS A 191 -3.49 -2.85 11.56
N TYR A 192 -2.82 -2.99 12.70
CA TYR A 192 -1.73 -3.94 12.89
C TYR A 192 -2.20 -5.14 13.71
N TYR A 193 -1.81 -6.34 13.29
CA TYR A 193 -2.25 -7.60 13.90
C TYR A 193 -1.07 -8.51 14.20
N ASP A 194 -1.11 -9.14 15.37
CA ASP A 194 -0.31 -10.32 15.66
C ASP A 194 -0.96 -11.53 14.98
N PHE A 195 -0.18 -12.32 14.25
CA PHE A 195 -0.68 -13.48 13.50
C PHE A 195 -0.25 -14.78 14.17
N GLU A 196 -1.12 -15.80 14.14
CA GLU A 196 -0.86 -17.15 14.65
C GLU A 196 -0.76 -18.11 13.46
N PRO A 197 0.45 -18.48 13.01
CA PRO A 197 0.65 -19.26 11.78
C PRO A 197 -0.04 -20.62 11.79
N GLU A 198 0.01 -21.34 12.92
CA GLU A 198 -0.54 -22.70 13.03
C GLU A 198 -2.06 -22.74 12.91
N LYS A 199 -2.73 -21.66 13.33
CA LYS A 199 -4.20 -21.55 13.30
C LYS A 199 -4.70 -20.71 12.13
N LEU A 200 -3.80 -20.01 11.42
CA LEU A 200 -4.14 -19.00 10.42
C LEU A 200 -5.14 -17.97 10.94
N THR A 201 -4.93 -17.52 12.18
CA THR A 201 -5.77 -16.52 12.84
C THR A 201 -4.94 -15.31 13.21
N ARG A 202 -5.62 -14.17 13.44
CA ARG A 202 -4.95 -12.92 13.78
C ARG A 202 -5.71 -12.16 14.84
N LYS A 203 -4.98 -11.45 15.69
CA LYS A 203 -5.51 -10.63 16.78
C LYS A 203 -4.98 -9.22 16.64
N LEU A 204 -5.81 -8.21 16.92
CA LEU A 204 -5.37 -6.83 16.89
C LEU A 204 -4.20 -6.65 17.85
N SER A 205 -3.09 -6.11 17.34
CA SER A 205 -1.88 -5.91 18.13
C SER A 205 -2.07 -4.73 19.09
N LYS A 206 -1.26 -4.70 20.15
CA LYS A 206 -1.18 -3.55 21.05
C LYS A 206 -0.39 -2.40 20.42
N ASP A 207 0.58 -2.73 19.56
CA ASP A 207 1.38 -1.74 18.86
C ASP A 207 0.52 -1.00 17.85
N GLN A 208 0.75 0.31 17.74
CA GLN A 208 0.02 1.18 16.84
C GLN A 208 0.98 1.84 15.87
N TYR A 209 0.65 1.72 14.60
CA TYR A 209 1.34 2.46 13.54
C TYR A 209 0.61 3.77 13.29
N PRO A 210 1.34 4.87 13.02
CA PRO A 210 0.72 6.10 12.58
C PRO A 210 0.11 5.94 11.19
N ALA A 211 -0.73 6.89 10.80
CA ALA A 211 -1.08 7.05 9.39
C ALA A 211 0.17 7.51 8.62
N PHE A 212 0.44 6.86 7.49
CA PHE A 212 1.50 7.26 6.58
C PHE A 212 0.88 8.16 5.51
N VAL A 213 1.36 9.41 5.44
CA VAL A 213 0.85 10.42 4.51
C VAL A 213 1.94 10.79 3.53
N THR A 214 1.72 10.44 2.27
CA THR A 214 2.62 10.73 1.16
C THR A 214 2.03 11.88 0.33
N LYS A 215 2.84 12.88 0.00
CA LYS A 215 2.37 14.17 -0.54
C LYS A 215 3.02 14.50 -1.89
N GLU A 216 2.23 14.91 -2.87
CA GLU A 216 2.76 15.63 -4.05
C GLU A 216 3.31 16.99 -3.60
N ARG A 217 4.54 17.30 -4.04
CA ARG A 217 5.19 18.61 -3.80
C ARG A 217 4.80 19.61 -4.87
#